data_AF-A0A536LDZ0-F1
#
_entry.id   AF-A0A536LDZ0-F1
#
_cell.length_a   1.000
_cell.length_b   1.000
_cell.length_c   1.000
_cell.angle_alpha   90.00
_cell.angle_beta   90.00
_cell.angle_gamma   90.00
#
_symmetry.space_group_name_H-M   'P 1'
#
loop_
_entity.id
_entity.type
_entity.pdbx_description
1 polymer ?
#
loop_
_entity_poly.entity_id
_entity_poly.type
_entity_poly.pdbx_seq_one_letter_code
_entity_poly.pdbx_strand_id
1 'polypeptide(L)' 'MATTKAGLEDVIAANSAVCDIIGAQGKLTYRGIDIHDLARNSSFEETTYLLWFGSLPTRDAL' A
#
# COMPACT_ATOMS: atom_id res chain seq x y z
N MET A 1 -21.25 9.40 24.55
CA MET A 1 -20.73 8.04 24.32
C MET A 1 -20.35 7.95 22.86
N ALA A 2 -19.14 7.52 22.53
CA ALA A 2 -18.74 7.33 21.14
C ALA A 2 -19.55 6.16 20.57
N THR A 3 -20.52 6.45 19.71
CA THR A 3 -21.26 5.47 18.92
C THR A 3 -20.31 4.92 17.87
N THR A 4 -19.66 3.79 18.18
CA THR A 4 -18.95 3.00 17.17
C THR A 4 -19.98 2.46 16.19
N LYS A 5 -19.86 2.85 14.92
CA LYS A 5 -20.68 2.29 13.84
C LYS A 5 -20.37 0.80 13.67
N ALA A 6 -21.34 0.02 13.23
CA ALA A 6 -21.13 -1.40 12.92
C ALA A 6 -20.03 -1.56 11.87
N GLY A 7 -19.19 -2.59 11.99
CA GLY A 7 -18.13 -2.86 11.02
C GLY A 7 -16.89 -1.97 11.10
N LEU A 8 -16.70 -1.23 12.21
CA LEU A 8 -15.55 -0.32 12.42
C LEU A 8 -15.50 0.86 11.43
N GLU A 9 -16.63 1.22 10.83
CA GLU A 9 -16.74 2.42 10.01
C GLU A 9 -16.33 3.65 10.84
N ASP A 10 -15.50 4.51 10.26
CA ASP A 10 -14.89 5.71 10.88
C ASP A 10 -13.96 5.46 12.08
N VAL A 11 -13.51 4.21 12.30
CA VAL A 11 -12.56 3.87 13.37
C VAL A 11 -11.14 3.68 12.80
N ILE A 12 -10.18 4.45 13.31
CA ILE A 12 -8.76 4.23 13.03
C ILE A 12 -8.28 3.01 13.81
N ALA A 13 -8.07 1.88 13.13
CA ALA A 13 -7.63 0.63 13.75
C ALA A 13 -6.12 0.58 14.01
N ALA A 14 -5.30 1.11 13.09
CA ALA A 14 -3.84 1.11 13.17
C ALA A 14 -3.22 2.14 12.21
N ASN A 15 -1.96 2.48 12.45
CA ASN A 15 -1.13 3.19 11.48
C ASN A 15 -0.43 2.19 10.55
N SER A 16 -0.35 2.49 9.26
CA SER A 16 0.32 1.66 8.26
C SER A 16 1.21 2.51 7.37
N ALA A 17 2.34 1.96 6.97
CA ALA A 17 3.23 2.53 5.97
C ALA A 17 3.28 1.67 4.69
N VAL A 18 2.33 0.74 4.52
CA VAL A 18 2.32 -0.23 3.41
C VAL A 18 1.66 0.34 2.16
N CYS A 19 0.47 0.93 2.30
CA CYS A 19 -0.26 1.49 1.19
C CYS A 19 -1.14 2.67 1.60
N ASP A 20 -1.43 3.54 0.63
CA ASP A 20 -2.40 4.61 0.74
C ASP A 20 -3.45 4.48 -0.36
N ILE A 21 -4.72 4.65 0.02
CA ILE A 21 -5.88 4.60 -0.87
C ILE A 21 -6.61 5.94 -0.81
N ILE A 22 -6.63 6.66 -1.93
CA ILE A 22 -7.36 7.92 -2.07
C ILE A 22 -8.55 7.67 -3.00
N GLY A 23 -9.64 7.17 -2.42
CA GLY A 23 -10.81 6.71 -3.17
C GLY A 23 -11.43 7.79 -4.08
N ALA A 24 -11.46 9.04 -3.63
CA ALA A 24 -11.97 10.16 -4.43
C ALA A 24 -11.18 10.41 -5.73
N GLN A 25 -9.91 10.02 -5.76
CA GLN A 25 -9.03 10.16 -6.93
C GLN A 25 -8.83 8.84 -7.66
N GLY A 26 -9.38 7.72 -7.15
CA GLY A 26 -9.10 6.38 -7.65
C GLY A 26 -7.63 5.98 -7.52
N LYS A 27 -6.88 6.57 -6.59
CA LYS A 27 -5.44 6.37 -6.47
C LYS A 27 -5.11 5.32 -5.41
N LEU A 28 -4.22 4.40 -5.77
CA LEU A 28 -3.63 3.42 -4.88
C LEU A 28 -2.11 3.49 -5.02
N THR A 29 -1.41 3.62 -3.87
CA THR A 29 0.04 3.59 -3.83
C THR A 29 0.55 2.52 -2.88
N TYR A 30 1.65 1.86 -3.24
CA TYR A 30 2.39 0.93 -2.39
C TYR A 30 3.73 1.55 -2.00
N ARG A 31 3.97 1.69 -0.69
CA ARG A 31 5.17 2.37 -0.14
C ARG A 31 5.44 3.73 -0.80
N GLY A 32 4.39 4.46 -1.16
CA GLY A 32 4.47 5.76 -1.84
C GLY A 32 4.64 5.73 -3.37
N ILE A 33 4.74 4.54 -3.98
CA ILE A 33 4.84 4.36 -5.45
C ILE A 33 3.45 4.08 -6.02
N ASP A 34 3.10 4.73 -7.13
CA ASP A 34 1.81 4.52 -7.79
C ASP A 34 1.68 3.08 -8.33
N ILE A 35 0.52 2.47 -8.13
CA ILE A 35 0.29 1.08 -8.57
C ILE A 35 0.42 0.92 -10.08
N HIS A 36 0.09 1.94 -10.88
CA HIS A 36 0.24 1.88 -12.33
C HIS A 36 1.70 1.90 -12.77
N ASP A 37 2.59 2.50 -11.97
CA ASP A 37 4.02 2.50 -12.26
C ASP A 37 4.64 1.14 -11.92
N LEU A 38 4.24 0.53 -10.80
CA LEU A 38 4.64 -0.83 -10.46
C LEU A 38 4.12 -1.84 -11.50
N ALA A 39 2.86 -1.73 -11.93
CA ALA A 39 2.29 -2.65 -12.91
C ALA A 39 2.96 -2.57 -14.30
N ARG A 40 3.53 -1.40 -14.66
CA ARG A 40 4.20 -1.20 -15.95
C ARG A 40 5.69 -1.52 -15.92
N ASN A 41 6.34 -1.28 -14.78
CA ASN A 41 7.81 -1.27 -14.69
C ASN A 41 8.38 -2.31 -13.72
N SER A 42 7.54 -3.07 -13.01
CA SER A 42 8.00 -4.04 -12.02
C SER A 42 7.34 -5.41 -12.20
N SER A 43 8.01 -6.44 -11.69
CA SER A 43 7.45 -7.79 -11.58
C SER A 43 6.62 -7.96 -10.31
N PHE A 44 5.92 -9.08 -10.23
CA PHE A 44 5.20 -9.47 -9.01
C PHE A 44 6.17 -9.65 -7.82
N GLU A 45 7.31 -10.28 -8.05
CA GLU A 45 8.35 -10.52 -7.05
C GLU A 45 8.95 -9.21 -6.55
N GLU A 46 9.28 -8.27 -7.44
CA GLU A 46 9.79 -6.95 -7.07
C GLU A 46 8.78 -6.16 -6.23
N THR A 47 7.50 -6.20 -6.61
CA THR A 47 6.42 -5.57 -5.85
C THR A 47 6.24 -6.21 -4.49
N THR A 48 6.35 -7.54 -4.40
CA THR A 48 6.23 -8.27 -3.14
C THR A 48 7.41 -7.94 -2.22
N TYR A 49 8.62 -7.86 -2.77
CA TYR A 49 9.82 -7.42 -2.05
C TYR A 49 9.62 -6.00 -1.49
N LEU A 50 9.12 -5.06 -2.31
CA LEU A 50 8.78 -3.71 -1.86
C LEU A 50 7.81 -3.70 -0.67
N LEU A 51 6.76 -4.54 -0.72
CA LEU A 51 5.77 -4.60 0.35
C LEU A 51 6.39 -5.11 1.66
N TRP A 52 7.20 -6.16 1.60
CA TRP A 52 7.85 -6.73 2.79
C TRP A 52 8.98 -5.87 3.35
N PHE A 53 9.89 -5.41 2.49
CA PHE A 53 11.14 -4.77 2.91
C PHE A 53 11.11 -3.24 2.83
N GLY A 54 10.06 -2.66 2.25
CA GLY A 54 9.85 -1.21 2.20
C GLY A 54 10.66 -0.48 1.13
N SER A 55 11.43 -1.19 0.30
CA SER A 55 12.20 -0.64 -0.81
C SER A 55 12.23 -1.61 -1.99
N LEU A 56 12.46 -1.12 -3.21
CA LEU A 56 12.63 -1.99 -4.37
C LEU A 56 13.94 -2.78 -4.23
N PRO A 57 13.95 -4.04 -4.71
CA PRO A 57 15.12 -4.89 -4.61
C PRO A 57 16.26 -4.38 -5.50
N THR A 58 17.49 -4.66 -5.08
CA THR A 58 18.66 -4.62 -5.97
C THR A 58 18.73 -5.89 -6.79
N ARG A 59 19.50 -5.89 -7.88
CA ARG A 59 19.67 -7.08 -8.75
C ARG A 59 20.11 -8.34 -8.00
N ASP A 60 20.94 -8.20 -6.98
CA ASP A 60 21.44 -9.34 -6.18
C ASP A 60 20.46 -9.81 -5.10
N ALA A 61 19.38 -9.05 -4.84
CA ALA A 61 18.44 -9.28 -3.75
C ALA A 61 17.08 -9.85 -4.21
N LEU A 62 16.91 -10.04 -5.52
CA LEU A 62 15.72 -10.64 -6.13
C LEU A 62 15.86 -12.16 -6.29
#